data_AF-A0A4R2PNR8-F1
#
_entry.id   AF-A0A4R2PNR8-F1
#
_cell.length_a   1.000
_cell.length_b   1.000
_cell.length_c   1.000
_cell.angle_alpha   90.00
_cell.angle_beta   90.00
_cell.angle_gamma   90.00
#
_symmetry.space_group_name_H-M   'P 1'
#
loop_
_entity.id
_entity.type
_entity.pdbx_description
1 polymer ?
#
loop_
_entity_poly.entity_id
_entity_poly.type
_entity_poly.pdbx_seq_one_letter_code
_entity_poly.pdbx_strand_id
1 'polypeptide(L)'
;MDDMDILAIKALLARRIAAIDWRAGPARLAPELDQIRVAAEQHRLLPVVTVAQSLGTAIGRGERGVLVHDWLGLLGEAVASGTQDEATSRAFAAACAVRLAA
;
A
#
# COMPACT_ATOMS: atom_id res chain seq x y z
N MET A 1 -20.52 7.99 -4.35
CA MET A 1 -19.77 6.85 -3.80
C MET A 1 -20.27 6.73 -2.38
N ASP A 2 -20.88 5.60 -2.04
CA ASP A 2 -21.46 5.38 -0.72
C ASP A 2 -20.34 5.09 0.28
N ASP A 3 -20.50 5.50 1.54
CA ASP A 3 -19.51 5.23 2.60
C ASP A 3 -19.37 3.71 2.84
N MET A 4 -20.45 2.97 2.62
CA MET A 4 -20.46 1.51 2.64
C MET A 4 -19.59 0.90 1.52
N ASP A 5 -19.51 1.54 0.36
CA ASP A 5 -18.63 1.09 -0.74
C ASP A 5 -17.16 1.26 -0.34
N ILE A 6 -16.82 2.40 0.26
CA ILE A 6 -15.44 2.69 0.71
C ILE A 6 -15.01 1.68 1.79
N LEU A 7 -15.87 1.39 2.77
CA LEU A 7 -15.60 0.40 3.80
C LEU A 7 -15.40 -1.00 3.22
N ALA A 8 -16.24 -1.41 2.27
CA ALA A 8 -16.11 -2.69 1.59
C ALA A 8 -14.78 -2.80 0.83
N ILE A 9 -14.35 -1.74 0.16
CA ILE A 9 -13.06 -1.69 -0.51
C ILE A 9 -11.90 -1.74 0.48
N LYS A 10 -11.94 -0.96 1.57
CA LYS A 10 -10.90 -1.03 2.60
C LYS A 10 -10.77 -2.44 3.18
N ALA A 11 -11.88 -3.12 3.46
CA ALA A 11 -11.87 -4.50 3.93
C ALA A 11 -11.29 -5.48 2.89
N LEU A 12 -11.65 -5.30 1.61
CA LEU A 12 -11.08 -6.08 0.51
C LEU A 12 -9.57 -5.91 0.43
N LEU A 13 -9.09 -4.66 0.46
CA LEU A 13 -7.66 -4.35 0.38
C LEU A 13 -6.90 -4.91 1.58
N ALA A 14 -7.44 -4.77 2.79
CA ALA A 14 -6.84 -5.34 4.01
C ALA A 14 -6.69 -6.87 3.89
N ARG A 15 -7.73 -7.56 3.41
CA ARG A 15 -7.68 -9.01 3.17
C ARG A 15 -6.61 -9.38 2.14
N ARG A 16 -6.49 -8.61 1.06
CA ARG A 16 -5.46 -8.84 0.04
C ARG A 16 -4.06 -8.68 0.61
N ILE A 17 -3.80 -7.60 1.35
CA ILE A 17 -2.51 -7.34 2.01
C ILE A 17 -2.16 -8.51 2.95
N ALA A 18 -3.11 -8.97 3.75
CA ALA A 18 -2.89 -10.11 4.65
C ALA A 18 -2.60 -11.44 3.92
N ALA A 19 -3.10 -11.59 2.69
CA ALA A 19 -2.86 -12.77 1.86
C ALA A 19 -1.55 -12.72 1.06
N ILE A 20 -0.86 -11.57 1.04
CA ILE A 20 0.43 -11.45 0.36
C ILE A 20 1.46 -12.31 1.07
N ASP A 21 1.96 -13.33 0.37
CA ASP A 21 3.16 -14.05 0.78
C ASP A 21 4.40 -13.22 0.45
N TRP A 22 4.89 -12.47 1.45
CA TRP A 22 6.09 -11.65 1.32
C TRP A 22 7.36 -12.48 1.04
N ARG A 23 7.35 -13.80 1.30
CA ARG A 23 8.47 -14.68 0.98
C ARG A 23 8.48 -15.13 -0.49
N ALA A 24 7.40 -14.90 -1.23
CA ALA A 24 7.27 -15.31 -2.62
C ALA A 24 8.16 -14.53 -3.61
N GLY A 25 8.86 -13.51 -3.10
CA GLY A 25 9.85 -12.73 -3.85
C GLY A 25 9.26 -11.58 -4.67
N PRO A 26 10.13 -10.67 -5.16
CA PRO A 26 9.73 -9.39 -5.76
C PRO A 26 8.84 -9.56 -7.01
N ALA A 27 9.07 -10.60 -7.81
CA ALA A 27 8.30 -10.88 -9.03
C ALA A 27 6.83 -11.21 -8.76
N ARG A 28 6.50 -11.76 -7.59
CA ARG A 28 5.11 -12.00 -7.18
C ARG A 28 4.50 -10.83 -6.41
N LEU A 29 5.32 -10.03 -5.74
CA LEU A 29 4.86 -8.89 -4.96
C LEU A 29 4.45 -7.69 -5.84
N ALA A 30 5.22 -7.40 -6.89
CA ALA A 30 4.95 -6.23 -7.73
C ALA A 30 3.55 -6.25 -8.38
N PRO A 31 3.06 -7.37 -8.96
CA PRO A 31 1.70 -7.44 -9.50
C PRO A 31 0.61 -7.28 -8.43
N GLU A 32 0.81 -7.80 -7.22
CA GLU A 32 -0.18 -7.66 -6.13
C GLU A 32 -0.30 -6.21 -5.67
N LEU A 33 0.83 -5.52 -5.53
CA LEU A 33 0.85 -4.09 -5.16
C LEU A 33 0.21 -3.22 -6.24
N ASP A 34 0.45 -3.53 -7.51
CA ASP A 34 -0.18 -2.78 -8.61
C ASP A 34 -1.70 -2.97 -8.63
N GLN A 35 -2.20 -4.18 -8.38
CA GLN A 35 -3.63 -4.42 -8.28
C GLN A 35 -4.27 -3.69 -7.07
N ILE A 36 -3.57 -3.64 -5.93
CA ILE A 36 -3.99 -2.84 -4.77
C ILE A 36 -4.04 -1.35 -5.14
N ARG A 37 -3.01 -0.85 -5.83
CA ARG A 37 -2.92 0.55 -6.27
C ARG A 37 -4.07 0.92 -7.21
N VAL A 38 -4.34 0.11 -8.23
CA VAL A 38 -5.42 0.35 -9.20
C VAL A 38 -6.79 0.37 -8.51
N ALA A 39 -7.05 -0.58 -7.61
CA ALA A 39 -8.29 -0.60 -6.84
C ALA A 39 -8.42 0.63 -5.93
N ALA A 40 -7.34 1.02 -5.25
CA ALA A 40 -7.33 2.22 -4.41
C ALA A 40 -7.56 3.51 -5.23
N GLU A 41 -6.99 3.59 -6.44
CA GLU A 41 -7.10 4.75 -7.32
C GLU A 41 -8.54 4.96 -7.83
N GLN A 42 -9.22 3.87 -8.21
CA GLN A 42 -10.64 3.88 -8.60
C GLN A 42 -11.55 4.46 -7.51
N HIS A 43 -11.18 4.26 -6.23
CA HIS A 43 -11.93 4.72 -5.07
C HIS A 43 -11.32 5.95 -4.38
N ARG A 44 -10.32 6.60 -4.99
CA ARG A 44 -9.64 7.80 -4.48
C ARG A 44 -9.06 7.63 -3.07
N LEU A 45 -8.56 6.43 -2.75
CA LEU A 45 -7.87 6.13 -1.49
C LEU A 45 -6.41 6.57 -1.58
N LEU A 46 -6.18 7.88 -1.58
CA LEU A 46 -4.89 8.50 -1.92
C LEU A 46 -3.71 7.99 -1.08
N PRO A 47 -3.81 7.83 0.26
CA PRO A 47 -2.73 7.25 1.06
C PRO A 47 -2.33 5.85 0.59
N VAL A 48 -3.31 5.01 0.24
CA VAL A 48 -3.07 3.63 -0.20
C VAL A 48 -2.37 3.62 -1.56
N VAL A 49 -2.78 4.47 -2.49
CA VAL A 49 -2.14 4.64 -3.80
C VAL A 49 -0.66 5.02 -3.63
N THR A 50 -0.40 6.03 -2.80
CA THR A 50 0.95 6.54 -2.53
C THR A 50 1.87 5.48 -1.94
N VAL A 51 1.39 4.76 -0.91
CA VAL A 51 2.19 3.72 -0.26
C VAL A 51 2.43 2.57 -1.24
N ALA A 52 1.40 2.06 -1.92
CA ALA A 52 1.53 0.97 -2.88
C ALA A 52 2.52 1.29 -4.02
N GLN A 53 2.49 2.52 -4.54
CA GLN A 53 3.42 2.97 -5.59
C GLN A 53 4.86 3.09 -5.08
N SER A 54 5.05 3.59 -3.85
CA SER A 54 6.36 3.70 -3.22
C SER A 54 6.98 2.32 -3.03
N LEU A 55 6.19 1.36 -2.53
CA LEU A 55 6.60 -0.04 -2.37
C LEU A 55 6.91 -0.71 -3.71
N GLY A 56 6.06 -0.52 -4.73
CA GLY A 56 6.28 -1.07 -6.06
C GLY A 56 7.60 -0.59 -6.67
N THR A 57 7.93 0.69 -6.47
CA THR A 57 9.20 1.28 -6.91
C THR A 57 10.40 0.69 -6.17
N ALA A 58 10.32 0.56 -4.84
CA ALA A 58 11.38 -0.03 -4.03
C ALA A 58 11.67 -1.50 -4.42
N ILE A 59 10.61 -2.29 -4.60
CA ILE A 59 10.71 -3.68 -5.04
C ILE A 59 11.29 -3.78 -6.45
N GLY A 60 10.89 -2.89 -7.37
CA GLY A 60 11.44 -2.82 -8.73
C GLY A 60 12.94 -2.50 -8.76
N ARG A 61 13.44 -1.74 -7.78
CA ARG A 61 14.89 -1.46 -7.60
C ARG A 61 15.67 -2.65 -7.02
N GLY A 62 14.99 -3.72 -6.64
CA GLY A 62 15.62 -4.94 -6.12
C GLY A 62 15.81 -4.96 -4.60
N GLU A 63 15.15 -4.07 -3.87
CA GLU A 63 15.13 -4.13 -2.40
C GLU A 63 14.39 -5.40 -1.92
N ARG A 64 14.96 -6.10 -0.93
CA ARG A 64 14.50 -7.43 -0.47
C ARG A 64 14.64 -7.57 1.05
N GLY A 65 13.88 -8.50 1.63
CA GLY A 65 14.11 -9.00 3.00
C GLY A 65 13.17 -8.41 4.04
N VAL A 66 13.64 -8.28 5.28
CA VAL A 66 12.88 -7.88 6.50
C VAL A 66 12.05 -6.61 6.30
N LEU A 67 12.53 -5.69 5.46
CA LEU A 67 11.86 -4.44 5.13
C LEU A 67 10.48 -4.62 4.47
N VAL A 68 10.28 -5.70 3.71
CA VAL A 68 9.01 -5.95 3.00
C VAL A 68 7.86 -6.16 3.98
N HIS A 69 8.11 -6.81 5.13
CA HIS A 69 7.07 -7.01 6.15
C HIS A 69 6.63 -5.67 6.76
N ASP A 70 7.59 -4.83 7.16
CA ASP A 70 7.31 -3.51 7.72
C ASP A 70 6.60 -2.60 6.71
N TRP A 71 6.93 -2.71 5.42
CA TRP A 71 6.25 -1.97 4.37
C TRP A 71 4.82 -2.42 4.13
N LEU A 72 4.55 -3.73 4.20
CA LEU A 72 3.17 -4.24 4.15
C LEU A 72 2.37 -3.79 5.38
N GLY A 73 3.01 -3.67 6.54
CA GLY A 73 2.43 -3.03 7.72
C GLY A 73 1.99 -1.59 7.44
N LEU A 74 2.88 -0.78 6.87
CA LEU A 74 2.59 0.62 6.49
C LEU A 74 1.44 0.72 5.46
N LEU A 75 1.37 -0.22 4.51
CA LEU A 75 0.26 -0.30 3.56
C LEU A 75 -1.06 -0.65 4.25
N GLY A 76 -1.02 -1.54 5.24
CA GLY A 76 -2.16 -1.86 6.11
C GLY A 76 -2.64 -0.64 6.91
N GLU A 77 -1.72 0.17 7.45
CA GLU A 77 -2.04 1.40 8.17
C GLU A 77 -2.69 2.45 7.25
N ALA A 78 -2.19 2.61 6.02
CA ALA A 78 -2.79 3.49 5.03
C ALA A 78 -4.23 3.06 4.69
N VAL A 79 -4.48 1.76 4.56
CA VAL A 79 -5.82 1.20 4.40
C VAL A 79 -6.67 1.41 5.64
N ALA A 80 -6.12 1.29 6.85
CA ALA A 80 -6.88 1.48 8.09
C ALA A 80 -7.20 2.95 8.39
N SER A 81 -6.44 3.90 7.83
CA SER A 81 -6.56 5.33 8.11
C SER A 81 -8.00 5.82 7.99
N GLY A 82 -8.44 6.59 9.00
CA GLY A 82 -9.76 7.22 9.04
C GLY A 82 -9.94 8.29 7.98
N THR A 83 -8.84 8.87 7.50
CA THR A 83 -8.80 9.89 6.43
C THR A 83 -8.06 9.34 5.21
N GLN A 84 -8.58 9.64 4.02
CA GLN A 84 -8.06 9.15 2.73
C GLN A 84 -7.76 10.31 1.78
N ASP A 85 -7.41 11.46 2.34
CA ASP A 85 -7.20 12.72 1.63
C ASP A 85 -5.73 12.98 1.28
N GLU A 86 -5.49 14.10 0.58
CA GLU A 86 -4.16 14.52 0.14
C GLU A 86 -3.23 14.80 1.33
N ALA A 87 -3.73 15.38 2.41
CA ALA A 87 -2.92 15.68 3.60
C ALA A 87 -2.38 14.40 4.24
N THR A 88 -3.24 13.39 4.38
CA THR A 88 -2.87 12.07 4.89
C THR A 88 -1.90 11.37 3.93
N SER A 89 -2.18 11.44 2.63
CA SER A 89 -1.31 10.89 1.59
C SER A 89 0.12 11.44 1.68
N ARG A 90 0.27 12.76 1.90
CA ARG A 90 1.58 13.40 2.06
C ARG A 90 2.33 12.93 3.31
N ALA A 91 1.62 12.69 4.43
CA ALA A 91 2.23 12.15 5.63
C ALA A 91 2.81 10.73 5.40
N PHE A 92 2.04 9.87 4.73
CA PHE A 92 2.53 8.55 4.32
C PHE A 92 3.67 8.62 3.30
N ALA A 93 3.63 9.56 2.34
CA ALA A 93 4.73 9.79 1.40
C ALA A 93 6.04 10.13 2.13
N ALA A 94 5.98 11.00 3.14
CA ALA A 94 7.14 11.34 3.96
C ALA A 94 7.65 10.13 4.76
N ALA A 95 6.75 9.32 5.34
CA ALA A 95 7.12 8.10 6.04
C ALA A 95 7.80 7.07 5.10
N CYS A 96 7.28 6.90 3.89
CA CYS A 96 7.90 6.08 2.84
C CYS A 96 9.30 6.60 2.50
N ALA A 97 9.47 7.90 2.29
CA ALA A 97 10.77 8.49 1.94
C ALA A 97 11.83 8.21 3.02
N VAL A 98 11.49 8.32 4.30
CA VAL A 98 12.42 8.03 5.42
C VAL A 98 12.78 6.54 5.47
N ARG A 99 11.81 5.64 5.20
CA ARG A 99 12.00 4.19 5.36
C ARG A 99 12.61 3.51 4.13
N LEU A 100 12.46 4.11 2.93
CA LEU A 100 12.92 3.60 1.64
C LEU A 100 14.22 4.26 1.15
N ALA A 101 14.73 5.27 1.86
CA ALA A 101 16.04 5.88 1.58
C ALA A 101 17.16 5.30 2.46
N ALA A 102 16.84 4.30 3.30
CA ALA A 102 17.77 3.65 4.23
C ALA A 102 18.51 2.47 3.59
#